data_AF-N6UKB4-F1
#
_entry.id   AF-N6UKB4-F1
#
_cell.length_a   1.000
_cell.length_b   1.000
_cell.length_c   1.000
_cell.angle_alpha   90.00
_cell.angle_beta   90.00
_cell.angle_gamma   90.00
#
_symmetry.space_group_name_H-M   'P 1'
#
loop_
_entity.id
_entity.type
_entity.pdbx_description
1 polymer ?
#
loop_
_entity_poly.entity_id
_entity_poly.type
_entity_poly.pdbx_seq_one_letter_code
_entity_poly.pdbx_strand_id
1 'polypeptide(L)' 'MTKIAIGDQPPDIEVQIRNMILEYIKRDSCLILAVTPANTDLANSDALQIAKEVDPKEHYHFDHIK' A
#
# COMPACT_ATOMS: atom_id res chain seq x y z
N MET A 1 -6.60 -2.48 3.04
CA MET A 1 -6.85 -1.06 3.30
C MET A 1 -8.11 -0.93 4.13
N THR A 2 -8.32 0.17 4.87
CA THR A 2 -9.57 0.41 5.60
C THR A 2 -10.74 0.45 4.62
N LYS A 3 -11.48 -0.67 4.56
CA LYS A 3 -12.67 -0.84 3.72
C LYS A 3 -13.93 -0.14 4.27
N ILE A 4 -13.85 0.38 5.49
CA ILE A 4 -14.99 0.95 6.20
C ILE A 4 -14.65 2.41 6.51
N ALA A 5 -15.38 3.32 5.88
CA ALA A 5 -15.36 4.73 6.22
C ALA A 5 -15.81 4.90 7.68
N ILE A 6 -15.05 5.65 8.47
CA ILE A 6 -15.38 5.94 9.88
C ILE A 6 -15.79 7.42 10.03
N GLY A 7 -16.86 7.68 10.79
CA GLY A 7 -17.37 9.03 11.01
C GLY A 7 -17.87 9.67 9.71
N ASP A 8 -17.44 10.92 9.46
CA ASP A 8 -17.86 11.72 8.30
C ASP A 8 -16.98 11.51 7.05
N GLN A 9 -16.27 10.38 6.98
CA GLN A 9 -15.48 10.05 5.79
C GLN A 9 -16.39 9.80 4.58
N PRO A 10 -16.02 10.28 3.39
CA PRO A 10 -16.80 10.06 2.19
C PRO A 10 -16.81 8.57 1.82
N PRO A 11 -17.87 8.07 1.15
CA PRO A 11 -18.06 6.65 0.86
C PRO A 11 -16.95 6.07 -0.05
N ASP A 12 -16.22 6.92 -0.76
CA ASP A 12 -15.13 6.59 -1.68
C ASP A 12 -13.73 6.80 -1.08
N ILE A 13 -13.60 6.93 0.24
CA ILE A 13 -12.34 7.20 0.93
C ILE A 13 -11.23 6.19 0.58
N GLU A 14 -11.57 4.92 0.40
CA GLU A 14 -10.62 3.87 -0.02
C GLU A 14 -9.98 4.20 -1.38
N VAL A 15 -10.78 4.65 -2.34
CA VAL A 15 -10.33 5.02 -3.68
C VAL A 15 -9.49 6.29 -3.63
N GLN A 16 -9.90 7.29 -2.83
CA GLN A 16 -9.15 8.53 -2.67
C GLN A 16 -7.76 8.28 -2.06
N ILE A 17 -7.68 7.49 -1.00
CA ILE A 17 -6.41 7.12 -0.36
C ILE A 17 -5.54 6.33 -1.35
N ARG A 18 -6.11 5.37 -2.08
CA ARG A 18 -5.37 4.59 -3.08
C ARG A 18 -4.78 5.47 -4.18
N ASN A 19 -5.58 6.39 -4.73
CA ASN A 19 -5.13 7.30 -5.78
C ASN A 19 -4.04 8.24 -5.27
N MET A 20 -4.19 8.76 -4.04
CA MET A 20 -3.17 9.58 -3.39
C MET A 20 -1.84 8.83 -3.27
N ILE A 21 -1.86 7.58 -2.77
CA ILE A 21 -0.64 6.77 -2.65
C ILE A 21 0.00 6.54 -4.01
N LEU A 22 -0.79 6.15 -5.02
CA LEU A 22 -0.31 5.88 -6.39
C LEU A 22 0.35 7.09 -7.05
N GLU A 23 -0.07 8.31 -6.73
CA GLU A 23 0.57 9.53 -7.24
C GLU A 23 2.04 9.65 -6.78
N TYR A 24 2.34 9.20 -5.57
CA TYR A 24 3.71 9.28 -5.01
C TYR A 24 4.58 8.10 -5.39
N ILE A 25 4.04 6.88 -5.39
CA ILE A 25 4.84 5.65 -5.54
C ILE A 25 5.11 5.26 -7.00
N LYS A 26 4.44 5.87 -7.98
CA LYS A 26 4.70 5.65 -9.42
C LYS A 26 5.97 6.33 -9.95
N ARG A 27 6.72 7.03 -9.10
CA ARG A 27 7.98 7.69 -9.49
C ARG A 27 9.12 6.66 -9.52
N ASP A 28 9.93 6.67 -10.59
CA ASP A 28 11.02 5.70 -10.80
C ASP A 28 12.08 5.65 -9.69
N SER A 29 12.18 6.67 -8.85
CA SER A 29 13.11 6.76 -7.71
C SER A 29 12.42 6.67 -6.34
N CYS A 30 11.19 6.15 -6.28
CA CYS A 30 10.47 6.00 -5.02
C CYS A 30 10.88 4.70 -4.30
N LEU A 31 11.27 4.83 -3.02
CA LEU A 31 11.49 3.69 -2.13
C LEU A 31 10.15 3.29 -1.48
N ILE A 32 9.73 2.04 -1.65
CA ILE A 32 8.49 1.51 -1.08
C ILE A 32 8.83 0.66 0.14
N LEU A 33 8.42 1.12 1.32
CA LEU A 33 8.53 0.35 2.56
C LEU A 33 7.20 -0.33 2.85
N ALA A 34 7.09 -1.61 2.47
CA ALA A 34 5.91 -2.41 2.73
C ALA A 34 5.92 -2.87 4.21
N VAL A 35 5.11 -2.21 5.04
CA VAL A 35 4.99 -2.56 6.46
C VAL A 35 3.86 -3.56 6.63
N THR A 36 4.20 -4.78 7.04
CA THR A 36 3.22 -5.85 7.32
C THR A 36 3.29 -6.22 8.80
N PRO A 37 2.15 -6.26 9.52
CA PRO A 37 2.13 -6.76 10.89
C PRO A 37 2.60 -8.22 10.95
N ALA A 38 3.41 -8.57 11.95
CA ALA A 38 3.98 -9.92 12.13
C ALA A 38 2.91 -11.01 12.33
N ASN A 39 1.72 -10.63 12.78
CA ASN A 39 0.60 -11.53 12.98
C ASN A 39 -0.23 -11.78 11.71
N THR A 40 0.07 -11.08 10.60
CA THR A 40 -0.68 -11.15 9.35
C THR A 40 0.18 -11.83 8.29
N ASP A 41 -0.42 -12.76 7.53
CA ASP A 41 0.30 -13.45 6.47
C ASP A 41 0.72 -12.49 5.35
N LEU A 42 1.96 -12.63 4.89
CA LEU A 42 2.57 -11.76 3.89
C LEU A 42 1.79 -11.76 2.57
N ALA A 43 1.20 -12.89 2.18
CA ALA A 43 0.40 -12.99 0.95
C ALA A 43 -0.90 -12.18 1.01
N ASN A 44 -1.37 -11.82 2.21
CA ASN A 44 -2.57 -11.00 2.42
C ASN A 44 -2.25 -9.52 2.71
N SER A 45 -0.98 -9.10 2.60
CA SER A 45 -0.59 -7.72 2.84
C SER A 45 -1.02 -6.80 1.69
N ASP A 46 -1.90 -5.84 1.98
CA ASP A 46 -2.33 -4.82 1.02
C ASP A 46 -1.16 -3.94 0.54
N ALA A 47 -0.20 -3.67 1.44
CA ALA A 47 0.98 -2.89 1.12
C ALA A 47 1.83 -3.57 0.03
N LEU A 48 1.97 -4.89 0.13
CA LEU A 48 2.66 -5.70 -0.86
C LEU A 48 1.92 -5.80 -2.19
N GLN A 49 0.59 -5.91 -2.18
CA GLN A 49 -0.18 -5.93 -3.41
C GLN A 49 0.01 -4.63 -4.19
N ILE A 50 -0.09 -3.49 -3.52
CA ILE A 50 0.10 -2.18 -4.15
C ILE A 50 1.54 -1.97 -4.62
N ALA A 51 2.52 -2.41 -3.82
CA ALA A 51 3.93 -2.34 -4.21
C ALA A 51 4.21 -3.14 -5.50
N LYS A 52 3.68 -4.36 -5.61
CA LYS A 52 3.84 -5.22 -6.80
C LYS A 52 3.18 -4.65 -8.06
N GLU A 53 2.10 -3.89 -7.91
CA GLU A 53 1.46 -3.22 -9.05
C GLU A 53 2.34 -2.13 -9.66
N VAL A 54 3.19 -1.47 -8.87
CA VAL A 54 4.01 -0.33 -9.32
C VAL A 54 5.50 -0.67 -9.48
N ASP A 55 6.01 -1.67 -8.77
CA ASP A 55 7.37 -2.22 -8.88
C ASP A 55 7.34 -3.75 -9.00
N PRO A 56 6.93 -4.28 -10.16
CA PRO A 56 6.89 -5.73 -10.39
C PRO A 56 8.27 -6.40 -10.43
N LYS A 57 9.36 -5.62 -10.45
CA LYS A 57 10.74 -6.14 -10.44
C LYS A 57 11.35 -6.17 -9.04
N GLU A 58 10.65 -5.64 -8.03
CA GLU A 58 11.08 -5.58 -6.63
C GLU A 58 12.44 -4.86 -6.43
N HIS A 59 12.79 -3.91 -7.31
CA HIS A 59 14.08 -3.21 -7.25
C HIS A 59 14.16 -2.15 -6.14
N TYR A 60 13.03 -1.58 -5.73
CA TYR A 60 12.96 -0.49 -4.75
C TYR A 60 12.02 -0.83 -3.58
N HIS A 61 11.90 -2.12 -3.29
CA HIS A 61 10.99 -2.68 -2.31
C HIS A 61 11.76 -3.25 -1.10
N PHE A 62 11.37 -2.82 0.10
CA PHE A 62 11.82 -3.45 1.35
C PHE A 62 10.61 -3.84 2.20
N ASP A 63 10.57 -5.12 2.58
CA ASP A 63 9.62 -5.64 3.55
C ASP A 63 10.11 -5.37 4.97
N HIS A 64 9.25 -4.77 5.78
CA HIS A 64 9.49 -4.61 7.20
C HIS A 64 8.35 -5.23 8.00
N ILE A 65 8.66 -6.34 8.66
CA ILE A 65 7.73 -7.06 9.53
C ILE A 65 7.83 -6.44 10.93
N LYS A 66 6.70 -5.96 11.47
CA LYS A 66 6.61 -5.35 12.81
C LYS A 66 5.82 -6.20 13.79
#